data_AF-A0AAD7KB40-F1
#
_entry.id   AF-A0AAD7KB40-F1
#
_cell.length_a   1.000
_cell.length_b   1.000
_cell.length_c   1.000
_cell.angle_alpha   90.00
_cell.angle_beta   90.00
_cell.angle_gamma   90.00
#
_symmetry.space_group_name_H-M   'P 1'
#
loop_
_entity.id
_entity.type
_entity.pdbx_description
1 polymer ?
#
loop_
_entity_poly.entity_id
_entity_poly.type
_entity_poly.pdbx_seq_one_letter_code
_entity_poly.pdbx_strand_id
1 'polypeptide(L)'
;MSCGICLSRFNEPVCVPCGHVYCTDCLATHVAATSPDGFAAACPACREPFHTVRPELTCLPKPFHKFALPSLRRVYIDLDAPAPAATPRRPRQPDAARLAQSEARVAALEADKERLLRAGESHAAAARAHARGETLALRKAAELQRELGQARAEGAATAQRLAELREEFRLARVDCVHMEEKLEHTREYLSEFKAERDGAARELEGELASMKVKYTKLKKHCRALEAEAGRKPESDADCTLPLPMPMAQEKKRTADAAEGQGQGSTPKRLRVIRPLPRGPRQSLQMQTPVNFARLEDGAGALGSPFRSGGA
;
A
#
# COMPACT_ATOMS: atom_id res chain seq x y z
N MET A 1 56.64 -28.13 -55.74
CA MET A 1 56.41 -28.83 -54.46
C MET A 1 56.45 -30.34 -54.74
N SER A 2 57.12 -31.12 -53.89
CA SER A 2 57.31 -32.58 -54.04
C SER A 2 56.91 -33.31 -52.75
N CYS A 3 56.58 -34.59 -52.87
CA CYS A 3 56.23 -35.42 -51.72
C CYS A 3 57.46 -35.74 -50.87
N GLY A 4 57.37 -35.56 -49.54
CA GLY A 4 58.48 -35.86 -48.62
C GLY A 4 58.80 -37.34 -48.42
N ILE A 5 58.06 -38.27 -49.06
CA ILE A 5 58.28 -39.72 -48.98
C ILE A 5 58.89 -40.23 -50.29
N CYS A 6 58.20 -40.07 -51.43
CA CYS A 6 58.69 -40.54 -52.73
C CYS A 6 59.55 -39.51 -53.49
N LEU A 7 59.71 -38.30 -52.94
CA LEU A 7 60.47 -37.17 -53.50
C LEU A 7 60.02 -36.72 -54.92
N SER A 8 58.89 -37.25 -55.40
CA SER A 8 58.33 -37.00 -56.72
C SER A 8 57.19 -35.97 -56.67
N ARG A 9 56.63 -35.61 -57.84
CA ARG A 9 55.40 -34.79 -57.90
C ARG A 9 54.26 -35.49 -57.16
N PHE A 10 53.38 -34.70 -56.54
CA PHE A 10 52.24 -35.26 -55.82
C PHE A 10 51.28 -35.97 -56.76
N ASN A 11 50.97 -37.23 -56.45
CA ASN A 11 49.86 -37.97 -57.03
C ASN A 11 48.76 -38.07 -55.96
N GLU A 12 47.59 -37.51 -56.24
CA GLU A 12 46.48 -37.35 -55.28
C GLU A 12 46.94 -36.81 -53.91
N PRO A 13 47.28 -35.51 -53.79
CA PRO A 13 47.82 -34.96 -52.56
C PRO A 13 46.81 -35.01 -51.41
N VAL A 14 47.25 -35.55 -50.27
CA VAL A 14 46.52 -35.60 -49.00
C VAL A 14 47.29 -34.84 -47.92
N CYS A 15 46.55 -34.07 -47.13
CA CYS A 15 47.07 -33.27 -46.03
C CYS A 15 46.69 -33.91 -44.70
N VAL A 16 47.69 -34.12 -43.84
CA VAL A 16 47.53 -34.53 -42.45
C VAL A 16 47.18 -33.31 -41.57
N PRO A 17 46.63 -33.49 -40.34
CA PRO A 17 46.18 -32.37 -39.50
C PRO A 17 47.25 -31.31 -39.21
N CYS A 18 48.53 -31.71 -39.17
CA CYS A 18 49.67 -30.82 -38.98
C CYS A 18 50.04 -29.96 -40.20
N GLY A 19 49.32 -30.10 -41.33
CA GLY A 19 49.50 -29.26 -42.53
C GLY A 19 50.49 -29.80 -43.56
N HIS A 20 51.17 -30.92 -43.30
CA HIS A 20 52.06 -31.56 -44.27
C HIS A 20 51.29 -32.33 -45.33
N VAL A 21 51.80 -32.35 -46.57
CA VAL A 21 51.15 -32.97 -47.73
C VAL A 21 51.99 -34.10 -48.29
N TYR A 22 51.34 -35.22 -48.62
CA TYR A 22 51.93 -36.43 -49.19
C TYR A 22 51.07 -36.99 -50.32
N CYS A 23 51.61 -37.89 -51.15
CA CYS A 23 50.77 -38.68 -52.05
C CYS A 23 49.90 -39.64 -51.23
N THR A 24 48.69 -39.92 -51.70
CA THR A 24 47.76 -40.85 -51.02
C THR A 24 48.42 -42.21 -50.74
N ASP A 25 49.05 -42.81 -51.75
CA ASP A 25 49.71 -44.12 -51.62
C ASP A 25 50.91 -44.10 -50.66
N CYS A 26 51.68 -43.01 -50.70
CA CYS A 26 52.85 -42.84 -49.83
C CYS A 26 52.43 -42.74 -48.37
N LEU A 27 51.37 -41.96 -48.09
CA LEU A 27 50.85 -41.84 -46.74
C LEU A 27 50.18 -43.14 -46.27
N ALA A 28 49.43 -43.82 -47.13
CA ALA A 28 48.80 -45.11 -46.81
C ALA A 28 49.84 -46.18 -46.44
N THR A 29 50.93 -46.29 -47.21
CA THR A 29 52.03 -47.22 -46.94
C THR A 29 52.71 -46.91 -45.60
N HIS A 30 52.97 -45.63 -45.32
CA HIS A 30 53.58 -45.18 -44.06
C HIS A 30 52.69 -45.50 -42.85
N VAL A 31 51.38 -45.23 -42.95
CA VAL A 31 50.40 -45.53 -41.90
C VAL A 31 50.33 -47.04 -41.65
N ALA A 32 50.27 -47.86 -42.71
CA ALA A 32 50.24 -49.31 -42.59
C ALA A 32 51.52 -49.89 -41.94
N ALA A 33 52.68 -49.27 -42.15
CA ALA A 33 53.94 -49.70 -41.57
C ALA A 33 54.14 -49.21 -40.12
N THR A 34 53.58 -48.05 -39.76
CA THR A 34 53.89 -47.37 -38.48
C THR A 34 52.79 -47.53 -37.43
N SER A 35 51.58 -47.90 -37.82
CA SER A 35 50.45 -48.06 -36.89
C SER A 35 50.24 -49.54 -36.53
N PRO A 36 50.57 -49.99 -35.31
CA PRO A 36 50.33 -51.37 -34.88
C PRO A 36 48.83 -51.70 -34.81
N ASP A 37 48.00 -50.71 -34.47
CA ASP A 37 46.56 -50.89 -34.27
C ASP A 37 45.70 -50.28 -35.39
N GLY A 38 46.30 -49.58 -36.38
CA GLY A 38 45.57 -48.93 -37.48
C GLY A 38 44.78 -47.66 -37.11
N PHE A 39 44.71 -47.28 -35.83
CA PHE A 39 43.89 -46.15 -35.36
C PHE A 39 44.63 -44.80 -35.32
N ALA A 40 45.94 -44.82 -35.10
CA ALA A 40 46.77 -43.63 -34.97
C ALA A 40 48.10 -43.81 -35.70
N ALA A 41 48.58 -42.74 -36.33
CA ALA A 41 49.87 -42.69 -37.01
C ALA A 41 50.56 -41.36 -36.73
N ALA A 42 51.87 -41.31 -36.96
CA ALA A 42 52.66 -40.08 -36.82
C ALA A 42 53.03 -39.53 -38.20
N CYS A 43 53.02 -38.21 -38.34
CA CYS A 43 53.46 -37.54 -39.55
C CYS A 43 54.93 -37.88 -39.87
N PRO A 44 55.27 -38.30 -41.10
CA PRO A 44 56.66 -38.60 -41.49
C PRO A 44 57.64 -37.43 -41.32
N ALA A 45 57.17 -36.17 -41.45
CA ALA A 45 58.02 -34.99 -41.38
C ALA A 45 58.17 -34.43 -39.95
N CYS A 46 57.06 -34.17 -39.26
CA CYS A 46 57.08 -33.52 -37.94
C CYS A 46 56.83 -34.48 -36.77
N ARG A 47 56.55 -35.76 -37.04
CA ARG A 47 56.23 -36.79 -36.04
C ARG A 47 55.01 -36.49 -35.16
N GLU A 48 54.21 -35.50 -35.52
CA GLU A 48 52.98 -35.17 -34.81
C GLU A 48 51.96 -36.31 -34.97
N PRO A 49 51.39 -36.84 -33.88
CA PRO A 49 50.42 -37.93 -33.93
C PRO A 49 49.08 -37.43 -34.49
N PHE A 50 48.42 -38.26 -35.29
CA PHE A 50 47.07 -38.02 -35.80
C PHE A 50 46.26 -39.31 -35.87
N HIS A 51 44.93 -39.18 -35.80
CA HIS A 51 44.00 -40.29 -35.90
C HIS A 51 43.62 -40.56 -37.35
N THR A 52 43.66 -41.82 -37.78
CA THR A 52 43.30 -42.20 -39.17
C THR A 52 41.82 -42.55 -39.30
N VAL A 53 41.17 -42.92 -38.20
CA VAL A 53 39.77 -43.35 -38.17
C VAL A 53 38.82 -42.16 -38.02
N ARG A 54 37.77 -42.15 -38.84
CA ARG A 54 36.65 -41.21 -38.72
C ARG A 54 35.54 -41.89 -37.91
N PRO A 55 35.05 -41.29 -36.81
CA PRO A 55 33.91 -41.84 -36.09
C PRO A 55 32.66 -41.81 -36.99
N GLU A 56 31.84 -42.85 -36.91
CA GLU A 56 30.59 -42.92 -37.66
C GLU A 56 29.59 -41.88 -37.12
N LEU A 57 28.92 -41.15 -38.01
CA LEU A 57 28.01 -40.07 -37.61
C LEU A 57 26.76 -40.59 -36.87
N THR A 58 26.45 -41.88 -37.00
CA THR A 58 25.39 -42.59 -36.26
C THR A 58 25.69 -42.68 -34.77
N CYS A 59 26.98 -42.74 -34.40
CA CYS A 59 27.45 -42.78 -33.01
C CYS A 59 27.56 -41.39 -32.36
N LEU A 60 27.32 -40.32 -33.13
CA LEU A 60 27.53 -38.94 -32.70
C LEU A 60 26.21 -38.16 -32.68
N PRO A 61 25.89 -37.38 -31.62
CA PRO A 61 24.69 -36.55 -31.62
C PRO A 61 24.74 -35.49 -32.75
N LYS A 62 23.58 -35.25 -33.39
CA LYS A 62 23.41 -34.30 -34.51
C LYS A 62 24.14 -32.94 -34.37
N PRO A 63 24.15 -32.24 -33.21
CA PRO A 63 24.86 -30.95 -33.11
C PRO A 63 26.38 -31.04 -33.32
N PHE A 64 26.98 -32.22 -33.14
CA PHE A 64 28.42 -32.42 -33.27
C PHE A 64 28.85 -32.87 -34.67
N HIS A 65 27.91 -33.18 -35.57
CA HIS A 65 28.22 -33.62 -36.94
C HIS A 65 29.07 -32.61 -37.70
N LYS A 66 28.88 -31.30 -37.48
CA LYS A 66 29.69 -30.23 -38.09
C LYS A 66 31.16 -30.21 -37.66
N PHE A 67 31.49 -30.85 -36.55
CA PHE A 67 32.85 -30.92 -36.01
C PHE A 67 33.56 -32.24 -36.35
N ALA A 68 32.84 -33.23 -36.90
CA ALA A 68 33.39 -34.51 -37.34
C ALA A 68 34.06 -34.39 -38.72
N LEU A 69 35.23 -33.73 -38.76
CA LEU A 69 36.03 -33.57 -39.97
C LEU A 69 36.96 -34.78 -40.16
N PRO A 70 37.16 -35.27 -41.41
CA PRO A 70 38.18 -36.27 -41.70
C PRO A 70 39.58 -35.74 -41.34
N SER A 71 40.35 -36.52 -40.60
CA SER A 71 41.73 -36.17 -40.24
C SER A 71 42.64 -36.06 -41.46
N LEU A 72 42.38 -36.87 -42.49
CA LEU A 72 43.07 -36.82 -43.78
C LEU A 72 42.21 -36.07 -44.78
N ARG A 73 42.68 -34.92 -45.24
CA ARG A 73 41.95 -34.07 -46.20
C ARG A 73 42.62 -34.14 -47.56
N ARG A 74 41.86 -34.50 -48.61
CA ARG A 74 42.33 -34.37 -49.99
C ARG A 74 42.50 -32.89 -50.31
N VAL A 75 43.66 -32.52 -50.85
CA VAL A 75 43.97 -31.14 -51.26
C VAL A 75 44.11 -31.13 -52.76
N TYR A 76 43.44 -30.18 -53.40
CA TYR A 76 43.67 -29.91 -54.82
C TYR A 76 44.81 -28.90 -54.91
N ILE A 77 45.97 -29.36 -55.38
CA ILE A 77 47.08 -28.49 -55.73
C ILE A 77 47.00 -28.35 -57.25
N ASP A 78 46.89 -27.13 -57.75
CA ASP A 78 46.98 -26.84 -59.18
C ASP A 78 48.41 -27.12 -59.67
N LEU A 79 48.68 -28.39 -60.00
CA LEU A 79 50.00 -28.85 -60.45
C LEU A 79 50.24 -28.59 -61.94
N ASP A 80 49.16 -28.36 -62.70
CA ASP A 80 49.17 -28.08 -64.14
C ASP A 80 48.67 -26.67 -64.47
N ALA A 81 48.47 -25.80 -63.48
CA ALA A 81 48.37 -24.38 -63.78
C ALA A 81 49.71 -23.99 -64.42
N PRO A 82 49.76 -23.55 -65.69
CA PRO A 82 50.95 -22.91 -66.20
C PRO A 82 51.30 -21.83 -65.19
N ALA A 83 52.55 -21.81 -64.72
CA ALA A 83 53.05 -20.79 -63.80
C ALA A 83 52.39 -19.47 -64.23
N PRO A 84 51.60 -18.80 -63.37
CA PRO A 84 50.72 -17.73 -63.83
C PRO A 84 51.60 -16.81 -64.65
N ALA A 85 51.35 -16.79 -65.97
CA ALA A 85 52.14 -15.99 -66.91
C ALA A 85 52.15 -14.62 -66.28
N ALA A 86 53.35 -14.20 -65.84
CA ALA A 86 53.56 -13.20 -64.80
C ALA A 86 52.33 -12.31 -64.70
N THR A 87 51.43 -12.58 -63.72
CA THR A 87 50.34 -11.64 -63.46
C THR A 87 51.04 -10.30 -63.41
N PRO A 88 50.68 -9.32 -64.27
CA PRO A 88 51.43 -8.10 -64.36
C PRO A 88 51.51 -7.61 -62.93
N ARG A 89 52.74 -7.64 -62.36
CA ARG A 89 52.95 -7.28 -60.97
C ARG A 89 52.26 -5.94 -60.88
N ARG A 90 51.17 -5.87 -60.11
CA ARG A 90 50.39 -4.65 -59.95
C ARG A 90 51.44 -3.56 -59.76
N PRO A 91 51.48 -2.51 -60.62
CA PRO A 91 52.58 -1.57 -60.60
C PRO A 91 52.83 -1.20 -59.15
N ARG A 92 54.04 -1.45 -58.62
CA ARG A 92 54.36 -1.05 -57.26
C ARG A 92 54.05 0.44 -57.24
N GLN A 93 52.98 0.80 -56.54
CA GLN A 93 52.63 2.21 -56.41
C GLN A 93 53.86 2.89 -55.82
N PRO A 94 54.29 4.03 -56.38
CA PRO A 94 55.41 4.76 -55.82
C PRO A 94 55.13 4.96 -54.34
N ASP A 95 56.13 4.74 -53.48
CA ASP A 95 55.92 4.73 -52.02
C ASP A 95 55.31 6.05 -51.52
N ALA A 96 55.55 7.16 -52.23
CA ALA A 96 54.89 8.45 -52.02
C ALA A 96 53.35 8.39 -52.16
N ALA A 97 52.81 7.66 -53.14
CA ALA A 97 51.36 7.51 -53.32
C ALA A 97 50.72 6.65 -52.22
N ARG A 98 51.45 5.62 -51.74
CA ARG A 98 51.01 4.79 -50.61
C ARG A 98 51.02 5.58 -49.29
N LEU A 99 52.04 6.41 -49.10
CA LEU A 99 52.15 7.28 -47.93
C LEU A 99 51.00 8.30 -47.93
N ALA A 100 50.79 9.01 -49.03
CA ALA A 100 49.69 9.96 -49.17
C ALA A 100 48.30 9.31 -48.95
N GLN A 101 48.11 8.08 -49.48
CA GLN A 101 46.87 7.33 -49.23
C GLN A 101 46.70 6.96 -47.75
N SER A 102 47.79 6.58 -47.07
CA SER A 102 47.75 6.26 -45.64
C SER A 102 47.50 7.48 -44.76
N GLU A 103 48.10 8.62 -45.08
CA GLU A 103 47.89 9.90 -44.39
C GLU A 103 46.45 10.38 -44.57
N ALA A 104 45.91 10.31 -45.79
CA ALA A 104 44.51 10.64 -46.04
C ALA A 104 43.54 9.73 -45.26
N ARG A 105 43.86 8.44 -45.14
CA ARG A 105 43.07 7.49 -44.35
C ARG A 105 43.17 7.78 -42.85
N VAL A 106 44.34 8.13 -42.33
CA VAL A 106 44.51 8.52 -40.92
C VAL A 106 43.70 9.77 -40.63
N ALA A 107 43.80 10.80 -41.47
CA ALA A 107 43.02 12.03 -41.31
C ALA A 107 41.50 11.77 -41.33
N ALA A 108 41.03 10.89 -42.22
CA ALA A 108 39.62 10.50 -42.26
C ALA A 108 39.19 9.76 -40.98
N LEU A 109 40.00 8.83 -40.49
CA LEU A 109 39.72 8.09 -39.26
C LEU A 109 39.76 8.99 -38.01
N GLU A 110 40.65 9.96 -37.97
CA GLU A 110 40.71 10.96 -36.90
C GLU A 110 39.44 11.84 -36.90
N ALA A 111 38.99 12.29 -38.07
CA ALA A 111 37.74 13.04 -38.20
C ALA A 111 36.50 12.19 -37.79
N ASP A 112 36.47 10.91 -38.14
CA ASP A 112 35.40 9.99 -37.72
C ASP A 112 35.44 9.73 -36.22
N LYS A 113 36.63 9.53 -35.64
CA LYS A 113 36.80 9.39 -34.18
C LYS A 113 36.24 10.62 -33.46
N GLU A 114 36.58 11.83 -33.90
CA GLU A 114 36.06 13.05 -33.28
C GLU A 114 34.54 13.19 -33.41
N ARG A 115 33.96 12.77 -34.54
CA ARG A 115 32.49 12.71 -34.70
C ARG A 115 31.87 11.75 -33.71
N LEU A 116 32.43 10.55 -33.60
CA LEU A 116 31.92 9.51 -32.69
C LEU A 116 32.02 9.92 -31.23
N LEU A 117 33.14 10.56 -30.83
CA LEU A 117 33.30 11.07 -29.47
C LEU A 117 32.25 12.13 -29.15
N ARG A 118 32.05 13.12 -30.04
CA ARG A 118 31.02 14.16 -29.88
C ARG A 118 29.61 13.58 -29.80
N ALA A 119 29.29 12.60 -30.66
CA ALA A 119 28.01 11.91 -30.62
C ALA A 119 27.83 11.15 -29.30
N GLY A 120 28.87 10.42 -28.85
CA GLY A 120 28.86 9.69 -27.59
C GLY A 120 28.66 10.59 -26.37
N GLU A 121 29.31 11.76 -26.34
CA GLU A 121 29.12 12.77 -25.29
C GLU A 121 27.68 13.30 -25.26
N SER A 122 27.11 13.60 -26.43
CA SER A 122 25.72 14.06 -26.56
C SER A 122 24.73 12.99 -26.07
N HIS A 123 24.89 11.73 -26.50
CA HIS A 123 24.05 10.64 -26.04
C HIS A 123 24.18 10.39 -24.53
N ALA A 124 25.40 10.47 -23.99
CA ALA A 124 25.62 10.35 -22.56
C ALA A 124 24.99 11.52 -21.78
N ALA A 125 25.02 12.74 -22.32
CA ALA A 125 24.36 13.89 -21.72
C ALA A 125 22.84 13.74 -21.71
N ALA A 126 22.25 13.28 -22.82
CA ALA A 126 20.83 12.97 -22.94
C ALA A 126 20.42 11.86 -21.94
N ALA A 127 21.16 10.76 -21.88
CA ALA A 127 20.89 9.67 -20.94
C ALA A 127 20.91 10.15 -19.48
N ARG A 128 21.89 11.00 -19.11
CA ARG A 128 21.93 11.61 -17.77
C ARG A 128 20.74 12.54 -17.52
N ALA A 129 20.28 13.29 -18.53
CA ALA A 129 19.10 14.15 -18.40
C ALA A 129 17.82 13.31 -18.18
N HIS A 130 17.65 12.22 -18.94
CA HIS A 130 16.54 11.29 -18.75
C HIS A 130 16.55 10.64 -17.36
N ALA A 131 17.69 10.15 -16.89
CA ALA A 131 17.82 9.58 -15.55
C ALA A 131 17.49 10.59 -14.44
N ARG A 132 17.91 11.86 -14.59
CA ARG A 132 17.50 12.94 -13.67
C ARG A 132 16.00 13.22 -13.74
N GLY A 133 15.41 13.22 -14.94
CA GLY A 133 13.97 13.38 -15.13
C GLY A 133 13.17 12.28 -14.45
N GLU A 134 13.58 11.02 -14.63
CA GLU A 134 12.95 9.85 -14.01
C GLU A 134 13.04 9.91 -12.48
N THR A 135 14.23 10.17 -11.93
CA THR A 135 14.40 10.29 -10.46
C THR A 135 13.56 11.42 -9.87
N LEU A 136 13.42 12.55 -10.55
CA LEU A 136 12.51 13.63 -10.14
C LEU A 136 11.04 13.22 -10.23
N ALA A 137 10.65 12.53 -11.31
CA ALA A 137 9.28 12.04 -11.47
C ALA A 137 8.91 11.03 -10.38
N LEU A 138 9.81 10.11 -10.05
CA LEU A 138 9.62 9.14 -8.97
C LEU A 138 9.50 9.82 -7.59
N ARG A 139 10.32 10.84 -7.31
CA ARG A 139 10.20 11.63 -6.07
C ARG A 139 8.84 12.31 -5.96
N LYS A 140 8.40 12.98 -7.03
CA LYS A 140 7.07 13.62 -7.08
C LYS A 140 5.95 12.60 -6.91
N ALA A 141 6.06 11.43 -7.54
CA ALA A 141 5.07 10.36 -7.38
C ALA A 141 4.99 9.87 -5.93
N ALA A 142 6.13 9.72 -5.26
CA ALA A 142 6.18 9.33 -3.84
C ALA A 142 5.59 10.42 -2.91
N GLU A 143 5.85 11.70 -3.21
CA GLU A 143 5.24 12.83 -2.50
C GLU A 143 3.72 12.82 -2.63
N LEU A 144 3.20 12.72 -3.86
CA LEU A 144 1.76 12.65 -4.13
C LEU A 144 1.11 11.42 -3.49
N GLN A 145 1.79 10.27 -3.47
CA GLN A 145 1.30 9.07 -2.79
C GLN A 145 1.19 9.28 -1.28
N ARG A 146 2.14 9.98 -0.67
CA ARG A 146 2.05 10.35 0.75
C ARG A 146 0.91 11.30 1.03
N GLU A 147 0.72 12.32 0.21
CA GLU A 147 -0.39 13.29 0.34
C GLU A 147 -1.75 12.58 0.20
N LEU A 148 -1.90 11.69 -0.78
CA LEU A 148 -3.09 10.86 -0.93
C LEU A 148 -3.31 9.94 0.28
N GLY A 149 -2.23 9.37 0.83
CA GLY A 149 -2.28 8.56 2.05
C GLY A 149 -2.78 9.38 3.26
N GLN A 150 -2.28 10.60 3.43
CA GLN A 150 -2.72 11.53 4.48
C GLN A 150 -4.19 11.91 4.31
N ALA A 151 -4.59 12.34 3.11
CA ALA A 151 -5.98 12.69 2.82
C ALA A 151 -6.95 11.53 3.05
N ARG A 152 -6.55 10.30 2.71
CA ARG A 152 -7.33 9.08 3.01
C ARG A 152 -7.44 8.82 4.50
N ALA A 153 -6.36 8.98 5.26
CA ALA A 153 -6.37 8.80 6.71
C ALA A 153 -7.26 9.85 7.41
N GLU A 154 -7.21 11.11 6.97
CA GLU A 154 -8.11 12.17 7.43
C GLU A 154 -9.57 11.87 7.08
N GLY A 155 -9.84 11.40 5.87
CA GLY A 155 -11.15 10.92 5.43
C GLY A 155 -11.67 9.76 6.28
N ALA A 156 -10.83 8.80 6.63
CA ALA A 156 -11.20 7.69 7.49
C ALA A 156 -11.50 8.14 8.93
N ALA A 157 -10.67 9.03 9.49
CA ALA A 157 -10.87 9.57 10.84
C ALA A 157 -12.15 10.41 10.95
N THR A 158 -12.46 11.21 9.92
CA THR A 158 -13.72 11.98 9.86
C THR A 158 -14.93 11.05 9.70
N ALA A 159 -14.85 10.02 8.86
CA ALA A 159 -15.90 9.01 8.73
C ALA A 159 -16.17 8.26 10.05
N GLN A 160 -15.12 7.90 10.80
CA GLN A 160 -15.25 7.27 12.11
C GLN A 160 -15.97 8.19 13.11
N ARG A 161 -15.57 9.47 13.19
CA ARG A 161 -16.25 10.46 14.06
C ARG A 161 -17.72 10.63 13.69
N LEU A 162 -18.04 10.61 12.40
CA LEU A 162 -19.43 10.67 11.94
C LEU A 162 -20.22 9.41 12.33
N ALA A 163 -19.58 8.23 12.33
CA ALA A 163 -20.21 6.99 12.79
C ALA A 163 -20.48 7.02 14.31
N GLU A 164 -19.50 7.46 15.10
CA GLU A 164 -19.64 7.65 16.55
C GLU A 164 -20.78 8.63 16.87
N LEU A 165 -20.78 9.79 16.23
CA LEU A 165 -21.82 10.81 16.43
C LEU A 165 -23.21 10.32 15.99
N ARG A 166 -23.30 9.52 14.92
CA ARG A 166 -24.57 8.89 14.49
C ARG A 166 -25.10 7.94 15.55
N GLU A 167 -24.23 7.17 16.18
CA GLU A 167 -24.61 6.25 17.25
C GLU A 167 -25.04 6.99 18.51
N GLU A 168 -24.36 8.08 18.88
CA GLU A 168 -24.79 8.97 19.96
C GLU A 168 -26.19 9.55 19.69
N PHE A 169 -26.44 10.05 18.48
CA PHE A 169 -27.77 10.54 18.09
C PHE A 169 -28.82 9.44 18.10
N ARG A 170 -28.46 8.21 17.71
CA ARG A 170 -29.36 7.05 17.75
C ARG A 170 -29.78 6.76 19.20
N LEU A 171 -28.84 6.72 20.12
CA LEU A 171 -29.10 6.49 21.54
C LEU A 171 -29.92 7.63 22.16
N ALA A 172 -29.54 8.89 21.90
CA ALA A 172 -30.28 10.05 22.39
C ALA A 172 -31.74 10.06 21.91
N ARG A 173 -32.00 9.60 20.68
CA ARG A 173 -33.38 9.44 20.18
C ARG A 173 -34.18 8.39 20.96
N VAL A 174 -33.56 7.26 21.30
CA VAL A 174 -34.21 6.22 22.13
C VAL A 174 -34.51 6.77 23.52
N ASP A 175 -33.57 7.50 24.12
CA ASP A 175 -33.77 8.12 25.43
C ASP A 175 -34.89 9.16 25.42
N CYS A 176 -35.01 9.98 24.36
CA CYS A 176 -36.11 10.92 24.20
C CYS A 176 -37.47 10.21 24.19
N VAL A 177 -37.62 9.12 23.43
CA VAL A 177 -38.87 8.35 23.39
C VAL A 177 -39.23 7.79 24.77
N HIS A 178 -38.25 7.21 25.47
CA HIS A 178 -38.47 6.70 26.84
C HIS A 178 -38.87 7.81 27.83
N MET A 179 -38.30 9.01 27.68
CA MET A 179 -38.69 10.15 28.51
C MET A 179 -40.09 10.66 28.16
N GLU A 180 -40.48 10.64 26.89
CA GLU A 180 -41.84 10.98 26.45
C GLU A 180 -42.87 10.02 27.06
N GLU A 181 -42.62 8.71 27.02
CA GLU A 181 -43.48 7.69 27.65
C GLU A 181 -43.64 7.92 29.16
N LYS A 182 -42.55 8.21 29.87
CA LYS A 182 -42.62 8.56 31.31
C LYS A 182 -43.41 9.83 31.58
N LEU A 183 -43.27 10.83 30.72
CA LEU A 183 -44.04 12.07 30.84
C LEU A 183 -45.53 11.82 30.59
N GLU A 184 -45.87 10.93 29.66
CA GLU A 184 -47.25 10.53 29.41
C GLU A 184 -47.84 9.78 30.61
N HIS A 185 -47.14 8.77 31.12
CA HIS A 185 -47.59 8.03 32.30
C HIS A 185 -47.79 8.93 33.53
N THR A 186 -46.86 9.85 33.78
CA THR A 186 -47.00 10.81 34.90
C THR A 186 -48.14 11.81 34.68
N ARG A 187 -48.44 12.20 33.44
CA ARG A 187 -49.61 13.03 33.12
C ARG A 187 -50.92 12.28 33.39
N GLU A 188 -51.00 11.02 32.99
CA GLU A 188 -52.16 10.16 33.24
C GLU A 188 -52.42 10.03 34.74
N TYR A 189 -51.40 9.65 35.52
CA TYR A 189 -51.47 9.56 36.97
C TYR A 189 -51.96 10.87 37.62
N LEU A 190 -51.42 12.01 37.20
CA LEU A 190 -51.87 13.31 37.71
C LEU A 190 -53.30 13.67 37.28
N SER A 191 -53.75 13.19 36.13
CA SER A 191 -55.13 13.41 35.66
C SER A 191 -56.14 12.62 36.51
N GLU A 192 -55.80 11.38 36.87
CA GLU A 192 -56.60 10.53 37.76
C GLU A 192 -56.69 11.15 39.16
N PHE A 193 -55.55 11.52 39.74
CA PHE A 193 -55.52 12.16 41.06
C PHE A 193 -56.29 13.48 41.09
N LYS A 194 -56.23 14.28 40.01
CA LYS A 194 -57.05 15.49 39.87
C LYS A 194 -58.54 15.16 39.82
N ALA A 195 -58.94 14.13 39.06
CA ALA A 195 -60.34 13.71 38.96
C ALA A 195 -60.89 13.23 40.31
N GLU A 196 -60.09 12.47 41.08
CA GLU A 196 -60.43 12.06 42.45
C GLU A 196 -60.63 13.25 43.37
N ARG A 197 -59.66 14.19 43.38
CA ARG A 197 -59.75 15.41 44.19
C ARG A 197 -60.97 16.25 43.80
N ASP A 198 -61.22 16.44 42.51
CA ASP A 198 -62.35 17.22 42.01
C ASP A 198 -63.68 16.50 42.31
N GLY A 199 -63.71 15.16 42.29
CA GLY A 199 -64.85 14.35 42.73
C GLY A 199 -65.17 14.54 44.21
N ALA A 200 -64.17 14.40 45.07
CA ALA A 200 -64.31 14.63 46.52
C ALA A 200 -64.74 16.08 46.84
N ALA A 201 -64.22 17.06 46.10
CA ALA A 201 -64.64 18.45 46.24
C ALA A 201 -66.13 18.63 45.93
N ARG A 202 -66.63 18.04 44.82
CA ARG A 202 -68.06 18.09 44.46
C ARG A 202 -68.95 17.41 45.50
N GLU A 203 -68.51 16.30 46.07
CA GLU A 203 -69.24 15.59 47.13
C GLU A 203 -69.39 16.47 48.37
N LEU A 204 -68.28 17.04 48.86
CA LEU A 204 -68.28 17.98 49.99
C LEU A 204 -69.13 19.23 49.71
N GLU A 205 -69.07 19.78 48.49
CA GLU A 205 -69.93 20.89 48.09
C GLU A 205 -71.41 20.51 48.12
N GLY A 206 -71.76 19.30 47.67
CA GLY A 206 -73.11 18.74 47.73
C GLY A 206 -73.61 18.57 49.16
N GLU A 207 -72.77 18.02 50.06
CA GLU A 207 -73.08 17.91 51.48
C GLU A 207 -73.27 19.27 52.14
N LEU A 208 -72.37 20.23 51.85
CA LEU A 208 -72.45 21.59 52.35
C LEU A 208 -73.73 22.27 51.86
N ALA A 209 -74.11 22.09 50.59
CA ALA A 209 -75.36 22.61 50.05
C ALA A 209 -76.59 22.00 50.77
N SER A 210 -76.59 20.68 50.99
CA SER A 210 -77.64 19.99 51.76
C SER A 210 -77.74 20.50 53.20
N MET A 211 -76.60 20.65 53.88
CA MET A 211 -76.51 21.21 55.24
C MET A 211 -77.00 22.66 55.28
N LYS A 212 -76.67 23.49 54.28
CA LYS A 212 -77.19 24.86 54.15
C LYS A 212 -78.73 24.87 54.03
N VAL A 213 -79.32 23.97 53.25
CA VAL A 213 -80.78 23.84 53.16
C VAL A 213 -81.39 23.42 54.49
N LYS A 214 -80.81 22.43 55.19
CA LYS A 214 -81.28 22.01 56.52
C LYS A 214 -81.18 23.15 57.54
N TYR A 215 -80.04 23.85 57.57
CA TYR A 215 -79.81 24.99 58.45
C TYR A 215 -80.79 26.13 58.19
N THR A 216 -81.07 26.48 56.93
CA THR A 216 -82.06 27.51 56.61
C THR A 216 -83.48 27.12 57.02
N LYS A 217 -83.86 25.84 56.90
CA LYS A 217 -85.14 25.33 57.44
C LYS A 217 -85.20 25.43 58.96
N LEU A 218 -84.16 24.95 59.65
CA LEU A 218 -84.07 25.01 61.12
C LEU A 218 -84.10 26.45 61.62
N LYS A 219 -83.35 27.35 60.98
CA LYS A 219 -83.33 28.79 61.27
C LYS A 219 -84.72 29.42 61.14
N LYS A 220 -85.50 29.05 60.12
CA LYS A 220 -86.90 29.50 59.98
C LYS A 220 -87.79 28.98 61.10
N HIS A 221 -87.62 27.72 61.51
CA HIS A 221 -88.37 27.12 62.60
C HIS A 221 -88.06 27.77 63.96
N CYS A 222 -86.79 28.00 64.29
CA CYS A 222 -86.41 28.72 65.52
C CYS A 222 -87.03 30.12 65.56
N ARG A 223 -86.97 30.87 64.44
CA ARG A 223 -87.62 32.19 64.33
C ARG A 223 -89.14 32.13 64.54
N ALA A 224 -89.80 31.07 64.08
CA ALA A 224 -91.24 30.88 64.30
C ALA A 224 -91.56 30.61 65.78
N LEU A 225 -90.79 29.73 66.43
CA LEU A 225 -90.92 29.46 67.87
C LEU A 225 -90.61 30.70 68.74
N GLU A 226 -89.63 31.51 68.36
CA GLU A 226 -89.31 32.78 69.02
C GLU A 226 -90.46 33.78 68.92
N ALA A 227 -91.12 33.86 67.75
CA ALA A 227 -92.31 34.68 67.53
C ALA A 227 -93.52 34.18 68.34
N GLU A 228 -93.72 32.86 68.45
CA GLU A 228 -94.77 32.25 69.28
C GLU A 228 -94.52 32.45 70.79
N ALA A 229 -93.25 32.44 71.22
CA ALA A 229 -92.85 32.65 72.61
C ALA A 229 -92.89 34.13 73.05
N GLY A 230 -93.33 35.05 72.18
CA GLY A 230 -93.49 36.48 72.51
C GLY A 230 -92.19 37.21 72.84
N ARG A 231 -91.02 36.64 72.52
CA ARG A 231 -89.71 37.30 72.68
C ARG A 231 -89.41 38.10 71.42
N LYS A 232 -89.26 39.42 71.55
CA LYS A 232 -88.76 40.28 70.47
C LYS A 232 -87.37 39.79 70.04
N PRO A 233 -87.02 39.88 68.74
CA PRO A 233 -85.71 39.47 68.26
C PRO A 233 -84.65 40.36 68.90
N GLU A 234 -83.71 39.76 69.64
CA GLU A 234 -82.47 40.44 69.99
C GLU A 234 -81.73 40.73 68.67
N SER A 235 -81.44 42.01 68.47
CA SER A 235 -80.72 42.57 67.34
C SER A 235 -79.39 41.86 67.12
N ASP A 236 -79.05 41.69 65.84
CA ASP A 236 -77.77 41.21 65.34
C ASP A 236 -76.58 41.78 66.15
N ALA A 237 -76.05 40.98 67.06
CA ALA A 237 -74.80 41.25 67.75
C ALA A 237 -73.71 40.39 67.10
N ASP A 238 -72.74 41.09 66.50
CA ASP A 238 -71.48 40.59 65.94
C ASP A 238 -70.91 39.40 66.72
N CYS A 239 -70.98 38.22 66.12
CA CYS A 239 -70.06 37.13 66.44
C CYS A 239 -69.00 37.08 65.35
N THR A 240 -68.08 38.04 65.40
CA THR A 240 -66.78 37.97 64.75
C THR A 240 -65.99 36.84 65.43
N LEU A 241 -66.14 35.61 64.91
CA LEU A 241 -65.23 34.53 65.25
C LEU A 241 -63.86 34.84 64.63
N PRO A 242 -62.76 34.81 65.40
CA PRO A 242 -61.43 35.10 64.88
C PRO A 242 -61.02 34.00 63.88
N LEU A 243 -60.68 34.42 62.67
CA LEU A 243 -60.05 33.57 61.66
C LEU A 243 -58.75 32.96 62.24
N PRO A 244 -58.48 31.66 62.02
CA PRO A 244 -57.16 31.12 62.30
C PRO A 244 -56.12 31.77 61.39
N MET A 245 -54.99 32.11 62.01
CA MET A 245 -53.83 32.84 61.48
C MET A 245 -53.40 32.41 60.07
N PRO A 246 -52.96 33.34 59.21
CA PRO A 246 -52.36 32.98 57.93
C PRO A 246 -51.01 32.30 58.14
N MET A 247 -50.89 31.05 57.66
CA MET A 247 -49.61 30.36 57.52
C MET A 247 -48.71 31.16 56.58
N ALA A 248 -47.45 31.30 56.99
CA ALA A 248 -46.41 32.06 56.33
C ALA A 248 -46.30 31.75 54.82
N GLN A 249 -46.43 32.80 54.01
CA GLN A 249 -45.96 32.79 52.63
C GLN A 249 -44.43 32.82 52.63
N GLU A 250 -43.80 31.71 52.25
CA GLU A 250 -42.39 31.69 51.88
C GLU A 250 -42.17 32.64 50.70
N LYS A 251 -41.29 33.61 50.92
CA LYS A 251 -40.80 34.58 49.95
C LYS A 251 -40.15 33.87 48.77
N LYS A 252 -40.89 33.66 47.69
CA LYS A 252 -40.30 33.44 46.37
C LYS A 252 -39.73 34.77 45.89
N ARG A 253 -38.42 34.95 46.05
CA ARG A 253 -37.67 36.06 45.44
C ARG A 253 -37.85 35.98 43.92
N THR A 254 -38.74 36.79 43.38
CA THR A 254 -38.70 37.22 41.98
C THR A 254 -37.59 38.26 41.88
N ALA A 255 -36.49 37.91 41.20
CA ALA A 255 -35.51 38.88 40.77
C ALA A 255 -36.04 39.61 39.54
N ASP A 256 -35.81 40.91 39.55
CA ASP A 256 -36.34 41.94 38.68
C ASP A 256 -36.11 41.71 37.18
N ALA A 257 -37.15 42.03 36.40
CA ALA A 257 -37.01 42.50 35.04
C ALA A 257 -37.23 44.02 35.06
N ALA A 258 -36.17 44.77 34.74
CA ALA A 258 -36.27 46.18 34.36
C ALA A 258 -35.70 46.33 32.95
N GLU A 259 -36.49 47.00 32.12
CA GLU A 259 -36.30 47.22 30.69
C GLU A 259 -35.07 48.08 30.36
N GLY A 260 -34.49 47.82 29.18
CA GLY A 260 -33.54 48.70 28.50
C GLY A 260 -33.52 48.37 27.01
N GLN A 261 -34.18 49.22 26.21
CA GLN A 261 -34.21 49.19 24.75
C GLN A 261 -32.81 49.40 24.14
N GLY A 262 -32.54 48.81 22.96
CA GLY A 262 -31.52 49.34 22.04
C GLY A 262 -30.65 48.31 21.31
N GLN A 263 -31.06 47.93 20.10
CA GLN A 263 -30.28 47.80 18.85
C GLN A 263 -28.88 47.14 18.87
N GLY A 264 -28.68 46.15 17.98
CA GLY A 264 -27.36 45.91 17.37
C GLY A 264 -26.91 44.45 17.25
N SER A 265 -26.90 43.99 16.00
CA SER A 265 -26.36 42.74 15.46
C SER A 265 -24.99 42.26 15.98
N THR A 266 -24.83 40.93 16.17
CA THR A 266 -23.79 40.03 15.55
C THR A 266 -23.67 38.68 16.32
N PRO A 267 -23.32 37.56 15.65
CA PRO A 267 -23.36 36.24 16.26
C PRO A 267 -22.06 35.91 17.01
N LYS A 268 -22.15 35.42 18.26
CA LYS A 268 -20.98 34.96 19.05
C LYS A 268 -21.07 33.46 19.36
N ARG A 269 -20.19 32.71 18.70
CA ARG A 269 -19.45 31.48 19.10
C ARG A 269 -20.09 30.56 20.15
N LEU A 270 -20.44 29.33 19.71
CA LEU A 270 -20.57 28.17 20.59
C LEU A 270 -19.30 27.96 21.43
N ARG A 271 -19.45 27.91 22.75
CA ARG A 271 -18.39 27.46 23.67
C ARG A 271 -18.37 25.93 23.69
N VAL A 272 -17.22 25.38 23.31
CA VAL A 272 -16.84 23.98 23.52
C VAL A 272 -16.86 23.69 25.03
N ILE A 273 -17.68 22.74 25.46
CA ILE A 273 -17.67 22.22 26.84
C ILE A 273 -16.46 21.27 26.95
N ARG A 274 -15.51 21.61 27.83
CA ARG A 274 -14.36 20.73 28.17
C ARG A 274 -14.84 19.57 29.06
N PRO A 275 -14.33 18.34 28.88
CA PRO A 275 -14.58 17.25 29.81
C PRO A 275 -13.81 17.44 31.14
N LEU A 276 -14.42 16.98 32.23
CA LEU A 276 -13.94 17.04 33.63
C LEU A 276 -12.62 16.27 33.84
N PRO A 277 -11.74 16.70 34.78
CA PRO A 277 -10.46 16.05 35.03
C PRO A 277 -10.65 14.75 35.82
N ARG A 278 -10.00 13.67 35.37
CA ARG A 278 -9.88 12.41 36.14
C ARG A 278 -8.73 12.55 37.14
N GLY A 279 -9.03 12.40 38.43
CA GLY A 279 -8.04 12.34 39.51
C GLY A 279 -7.15 11.08 39.46
N PRO A 280 -6.04 11.06 40.20
CA PRO A 280 -4.96 10.09 40.01
C PRO A 280 -5.34 8.71 40.58
N ARG A 281 -5.14 7.66 39.79
CA ARG A 281 -5.13 6.27 40.28
C ARG A 281 -3.80 6.01 40.98
N GLN A 282 -3.85 5.75 42.28
CA GLN A 282 -2.72 5.23 43.05
C GLN A 282 -2.40 3.81 42.55
N SER A 283 -1.20 3.62 42.01
CA SER A 283 -0.65 2.31 41.70
C SER A 283 0.03 1.75 42.95
N LEU A 284 -0.58 0.74 43.57
CA LEU A 284 0.06 -0.13 44.55
C LEU A 284 1.24 -0.86 43.87
N GLN A 285 2.45 -0.58 44.34
CA GLN A 285 3.64 -1.36 44.03
C GLN A 285 3.53 -2.72 44.72
N MET A 286 3.51 -3.79 43.94
CA MET A 286 3.81 -5.14 44.42
C MET A 286 5.22 -5.51 43.95
N GLN A 287 5.99 -6.00 44.91
CA GLN A 287 7.42 -6.24 44.87
C GLN A 287 7.78 -7.40 43.94
N THR A 288 8.98 -7.31 43.37
CA THR A 288 9.67 -8.38 42.65
C THR A 288 10.01 -9.56 43.56
N PRO A 289 10.29 -10.73 42.96
CA PRO A 289 11.54 -11.38 43.34
C PRO A 289 12.45 -11.66 42.14
N VAL A 290 13.72 -11.75 42.49
CA VAL A 290 14.91 -11.78 41.65
C VAL A 290 15.34 -13.22 41.35
N ASN A 291 16.11 -13.38 40.25
CA ASN A 291 17.12 -14.43 39.98
C ASN A 291 16.56 -15.79 39.46
N PHE A 292 17.14 -16.50 38.49
CA PHE A 292 18.50 -16.57 37.95
C PHE A 292 18.56 -17.45 36.66
N ALA A 293 19.69 -17.40 35.93
CA ALA A 293 20.19 -18.38 34.92
C ALA A 293 19.51 -18.38 33.52
N ARG A 294 20.18 -18.48 32.37
CA ARG A 294 21.60 -18.60 31.92
C ARG A 294 21.49 -18.57 30.37
N LEU A 295 22.09 -17.61 29.67
CA LEU A 295 23.40 -17.70 29.00
C LEU A 295 23.55 -18.89 28.01
N GLU A 296 23.70 -18.52 26.73
CA GLU A 296 24.64 -19.01 25.68
C GLU A 296 23.93 -19.16 24.32
N ASP A 297 24.24 -18.27 23.38
CA ASP A 297 25.19 -18.44 22.25
C ASP A 297 24.48 -19.13 21.05
N GLY A 298 24.63 -18.75 19.79
CA GLY A 298 25.54 -17.87 19.06
C GLY A 298 25.46 -18.28 17.58
N ALA A 299 25.84 -17.38 16.66
CA ALA A 299 26.11 -17.62 15.23
C ALA A 299 24.95 -18.18 14.37
N GLY A 300 24.57 -17.65 13.21
CA GLY A 300 25.41 -17.23 12.09
C GLY A 300 24.98 -18.03 10.85
N ALA A 301 25.06 -17.37 9.68
CA ALA A 301 25.06 -17.94 8.33
C ALA A 301 23.73 -18.10 7.55
N LEU A 302 23.67 -17.32 6.46
CA LEU A 302 23.48 -17.74 5.05
C LEU A 302 22.23 -18.54 4.65
N GLY A 303 21.49 -18.01 3.67
CA GLY A 303 20.78 -18.86 2.70
C GLY A 303 19.46 -18.30 2.17
N SER A 304 19.51 -17.53 1.09
CA SER A 304 18.41 -17.46 0.13
C SER A 304 18.23 -18.83 -0.54
N PRO A 305 17.00 -19.18 -0.96
CA PRO A 305 16.88 -19.57 -2.35
C PRO A 305 15.66 -18.97 -3.06
N PHE A 306 15.96 -18.49 -4.26
CA PHE A 306 15.15 -18.54 -5.47
C PHE A 306 14.04 -19.62 -5.45
N ARG A 307 12.80 -19.22 -5.76
CA ARG A 307 11.80 -20.15 -6.33
C ARG A 307 11.06 -19.46 -7.47
N SER A 308 11.29 -20.00 -8.65
CA SER A 308 10.61 -19.75 -9.91
C SER A 308 9.29 -20.53 -9.99
N GLY A 309 8.27 -19.90 -10.58
CA GLY A 309 7.38 -20.52 -11.57
C GLY A 309 6.13 -21.26 -11.10
N GLY A 310 4.97 -20.89 -11.68
CA GLY A 310 3.89 -21.83 -11.99
C GLY A 310 2.46 -21.35 -11.73
N ALA A 311 1.90 -20.52 -12.61
CA ALA A 311 0.56 -20.60 -13.21
C ALA A 311 0.34 -19.39 -14.13
#